data_AF-A0A2V5YSF0-F1
#
_entry.id   AF-A0A2V5YSF0-F1
#
_cell.length_a   1.000
_cell.length_b   1.000
_cell.length_c   1.000
_cell.angle_alpha   90.00
_cell.angle_beta   90.00
_cell.angle_gamma   90.00
#
_symmetry.space_group_name_H-M   'P 1'
#
loop_
_entity.id
_entity.type
_entity.pdbx_description
1 polymer ?
#
loop_
_entity_poly.entity_id
_entity_poly.type
_entity_poly.pdbx_seq_one_letter_code
_entity_poly.pdbx_strand_id
1 'polypeptide(L)'
;MPFEKFDLENLDKERRKAIAKSIRTVSVEELKAIGEEVFKYADDPWREAFFRFIAENPGCTFHHAITSDGVNIVYCRDKDKGMWFLPGSGLGPLQTTGRQIMKEMIAGGR
;
A
#
# COMPACT_ATOMS: atom_id res chain seq x y z
N MET A 1 -8.88 -19.63 -5.59
CA MET A 1 -9.55 -18.38 -5.16
C MET A 1 -9.24 -17.33 -6.21
N PRO A 2 -10.23 -16.75 -6.91
CA PRO A 2 -9.96 -15.59 -7.75
C PRO A 2 -9.55 -14.45 -6.82
N PHE A 3 -8.33 -13.94 -6.99
CA PHE A 3 -7.88 -12.75 -6.28
C PHE A 3 -8.90 -11.64 -6.54
N GLU A 4 -9.47 -11.05 -5.49
CA GLU A 4 -10.20 -9.79 -5.63
C GLU A 4 -9.21 -8.81 -6.27
N LYS A 5 -9.44 -8.50 -7.54
CA LYS A 5 -8.69 -7.45 -8.21
C LYS A 5 -9.19 -6.15 -7.60
N PHE A 6 -8.41 -5.59 -6.68
CA PHE A 6 -8.63 -4.21 -6.31
C PHE A 6 -8.40 -3.36 -7.57
N ASP A 7 -9.50 -2.95 -8.21
CA ASP A 7 -9.51 -2.19 -9.44
C ASP A 7 -9.06 -0.75 -9.15
N LEU A 8 -7.75 -0.55 -9.16
CA LEU A 8 -7.09 0.75 -9.02
C LEU A 8 -7.34 1.66 -10.23
N GLU A 9 -7.76 1.09 -11.36
CA GLU A 9 -8.08 1.84 -12.58
C GLU A 9 -9.24 2.83 -12.35
N ASN A 10 -10.15 2.53 -11.44
CA ASN A 10 -11.22 3.42 -10.99
C ASN A 10 -11.10 3.77 -9.50
N LEU A 11 -9.95 4.34 -9.10
CA LEU A 11 -9.88 5.09 -7.85
C LEU A 11 -10.85 6.28 -7.91
N ASP A 12 -12.04 6.11 -7.34
CA ASP A 12 -13.05 7.16 -7.20
C ASP A 12 -12.46 8.41 -6.53
N LYS A 13 -13.08 9.58 -6.80
CA LYS A 13 -12.63 10.87 -6.25
C LYS A 13 -12.55 10.82 -4.71
N GLU A 14 -13.44 10.07 -4.07
CA GLU A 14 -13.45 9.89 -2.61
C GLU A 14 -12.25 9.11 -2.10
N ARG A 15 -11.91 7.98 -2.75
CA ARG A 15 -10.72 7.21 -2.41
C ARG A 15 -9.45 8.02 -2.61
N ARG A 16 -9.33 8.78 -3.71
CA ARG A 16 -8.19 9.68 -3.93
C ARG A 16 -8.07 10.75 -2.85
N LYS A 17 -9.19 11.31 -2.40
CA LYS A 17 -9.22 12.30 -1.32
C LYS A 17 -8.81 11.68 0.02
N ALA A 18 -9.20 10.42 0.29
CA ALA A 18 -8.78 9.68 1.47
C ALA A 18 -7.28 9.38 1.44
N ILE A 19 -6.75 8.94 0.29
CA ILE A 19 -5.31 8.75 0.07
C ILE A 19 -4.59 10.08 0.31
N ALA A 20 -4.99 11.17 -0.35
CA ALA A 20 -4.34 12.47 -0.20
C ALA A 20 -4.31 12.98 1.25
N LYS A 21 -5.34 12.66 2.04
CA LYS A 21 -5.41 13.03 3.47
C LYS A 21 -4.58 12.12 4.38
N SER A 22 -4.41 10.86 4.02
CA SER A 22 -3.75 9.85 4.86
C SER A 22 -2.32 9.55 4.43
N ILE A 23 -1.95 9.92 3.20
CA ILE A 23 -0.65 9.62 2.62
C ILE A 23 0.44 10.29 3.45
N ARG A 24 1.30 9.45 4.01
CA ARG A 24 2.44 9.89 4.81
C ARG A 24 3.64 9.02 4.51
N THR A 25 4.82 9.60 4.63
CA THR A 25 6.06 8.83 4.62
C THR A 25 6.09 7.98 5.88
N VAL A 26 6.42 6.70 5.73
CA VAL A 26 6.54 5.75 6.83
C VAL A 26 7.89 5.06 6.78
N SER A 27 8.44 4.80 7.95
CA SER A 27 9.65 3.99 8.07
C SER A 27 9.37 2.51 7.82
N VAL A 28 10.42 1.76 7.50
CA VAL A 28 10.36 0.30 7.40
C VAL A 28 9.88 -0.34 8.70
N GLU A 29 10.28 0.22 9.85
CA GLU A 29 9.89 -0.27 11.17
C GLU A 29 8.40 -0.04 11.45
N GLU A 30 7.87 1.14 11.12
CA GLU A 30 6.43 1.41 11.22
C GLU A 30 5.62 0.52 10.28
N LEU A 31 6.09 0.30 9.05
CA LEU A 31 5.43 -0.63 8.12
C LEU A 31 5.40 -2.05 8.67
N LYS A 32 6.48 -2.51 9.28
CA LYS A 32 6.52 -3.81 9.94
C LYS A 32 5.51 -3.87 11.07
N ALA A 33 5.43 -2.84 11.92
CA ALA A 33 4.45 -2.76 13.00
C ALA A 33 3.00 -2.81 12.47
N ILE A 34 2.70 -2.08 11.40
CA ILE A 34 1.38 -2.15 10.71
C ILE A 34 1.13 -3.56 10.21
N GLY A 35 2.12 -4.19 9.57
CA GLY A 35 2.02 -5.56 9.09
C GLY A 35 1.77 -6.57 10.22
N GLU A 36 2.41 -6.41 11.37
CA GLU A 36 2.19 -7.27 12.55
C GLU A 36 0.80 -7.06 13.17
N GLU A 37 0.31 -5.82 13.19
CA GLU A 37 -1.04 -5.50 13.69
C GLU A 37 -2.13 -6.04 12.76
N VAL A 38 -1.89 -6.00 11.45
CA VAL A 38 -2.81 -6.43 10.40
C VAL A 38 -2.80 -7.95 10.22
N PHE A 39 -1.61 -8.55 10.12
CA PHE A 39 -1.39 -9.98 9.93
C PHE A 39 -1.03 -10.66 11.24
N LYS A 40 -2.02 -10.72 12.14
CA LYS A 40 -1.84 -11.27 13.50
C LYS A 40 -1.51 -12.77 13.49
N TYR A 41 -1.90 -13.49 12.45
CA TYR A 41 -1.67 -14.94 12.36
C TYR A 41 -0.39 -15.23 11.58
N ALA A 42 0.40 -16.19 12.06
CA ALA A 42 1.62 -16.62 11.38
C ALA A 42 1.31 -17.31 10.04
N ASP A 43 0.14 -17.95 9.95
CA ASP A 43 -0.30 -18.70 8.78
C ASP A 43 -0.96 -17.81 7.71
N ASP A 44 -1.01 -16.49 7.92
CA ASP A 44 -1.52 -15.56 6.92
C ASP A 44 -0.59 -15.60 5.69
N PRO A 45 -1.03 -16.12 4.53
CA PRO A 45 -0.19 -16.24 3.34
C PRO A 45 0.28 -14.87 2.81
N TRP A 46 -0.40 -13.83 3.25
CA TRP A 46 -0.16 -12.44 2.95
C TRP A 46 0.94 -11.79 3.80
N ARG A 47 1.14 -12.32 5.01
CA ARG A 47 2.15 -11.84 5.95
C ARG A 47 3.53 -11.92 5.33
N GLU A 48 3.90 -13.11 4.85
CA GLU A 48 5.22 -13.34 4.23
C GLU A 48 5.45 -12.42 3.03
N ALA A 49 4.47 -12.30 2.14
CA ALA A 49 4.59 -11.46 0.95
C ALA A 49 4.76 -9.96 1.29
N PHE A 50 4.06 -9.47 2.32
CA PHE A 50 4.19 -8.10 2.79
C PHE A 50 5.58 -7.82 3.37
N PHE A 51 6.06 -8.66 4.29
CA PHE A 51 7.39 -8.51 4.86
C PHE A 51 8.50 -8.70 3.83
N ARG A 52 8.33 -9.63 2.89
CA ARG A 52 9.26 -9.86 1.78
C ARG A 52 9.38 -8.61 0.91
N PHE A 53 8.27 -7.96 0.54
CA PHE A 53 8.32 -6.73 -0.24
C PHE A 53 9.09 -5.60 0.45
N ILE A 54 8.90 -5.44 1.76
CA ILE A 54 9.65 -4.45 2.54
C ILE A 54 11.14 -4.80 2.53
N ALA A 55 11.48 -6.07 2.76
CA ALA A 55 12.85 -6.55 2.79
C ALA A 55 13.57 -6.47 1.43
N GLU A 56 12.85 -6.68 0.31
CA GLU A 56 13.38 -6.56 -1.06
C GLU A 56 13.63 -5.11 -1.50
N ASN A 57 13.09 -4.14 -0.76
CA ASN A 57 13.23 -2.72 -1.08
C ASN A 57 13.90 -1.95 0.08
N PRO A 58 15.13 -2.34 0.49
CA PRO A 58 15.85 -1.64 1.55
C PRO A 58 16.21 -0.23 1.07
N GLY A 59 16.11 0.73 1.98
CA GLY A 59 16.45 2.14 1.73
C GLY A 59 15.46 2.90 0.85
N CYS A 60 14.31 2.31 0.50
CA CYS A 60 13.28 3.06 -0.21
C CYS A 60 12.48 3.97 0.72
N THR A 61 12.10 5.13 0.21
CA THR A 61 11.12 6.03 0.82
C THR A 61 9.74 5.43 0.62
N PHE A 62 9.24 4.75 1.65
CA PHE A 62 7.90 4.21 1.63
C PHE A 62 6.87 5.26 2.04
N HIS A 63 5.77 5.27 1.31
CA HIS A 63 4.59 6.05 1.59
C HIS A 63 3.45 5.09 1.89
N HIS A 64 2.77 5.33 3.00
CA HIS A 64 1.58 4.59 3.39
C HIS A 64 0.37 5.50 3.29
N ALA A 65 -0.72 4.98 2.75
CA ALA A 65 -1.99 5.65 2.65
C ALA A 65 -3.12 4.65 2.89
N ILE A 66 -4.28 5.15 3.30
CA ILE A 66 -5.48 4.35 3.53
C ILE A 66 -6.60 4.95 2.68
N THR A 67 -7.26 4.10 1.89
CA THR A 67 -8.44 4.48 1.11
C THR A 67 -9.67 4.59 2.01
N SER A 68 -10.74 5.21 1.50
CA SER A 68 -12.00 5.37 2.25
C SER A 68 -12.67 4.04 2.65
N ASP A 69 -12.37 2.97 1.93
CA ASP A 69 -12.84 1.61 2.15
C ASP A 69 -11.88 0.74 2.98
N GLY A 70 -10.82 1.33 3.55
CA GLY A 70 -9.90 0.63 4.46
C GLY A 70 -8.78 -0.14 3.77
N VAL A 71 -8.63 -0.01 2.45
CA VAL A 71 -7.49 -0.59 1.73
C VAL A 71 -6.25 0.23 2.04
N ASN A 72 -5.22 -0.46 2.50
CA ASN A 72 -3.94 0.12 2.79
C ASN A 72 -3.07 0.05 1.53
N ILE A 73 -2.39 1.14 1.22
CA ILE A 73 -1.50 1.24 0.07
C ILE A 73 -0.11 1.55 0.61
N VAL A 74 0.88 0.75 0.18
CA VAL A 74 2.30 0.98 0.43
C VAL A 74 2.98 1.24 -0.90
N TYR A 75 3.58 2.41 -1.03
CA TYR A 75 4.24 2.84 -2.25
C TYR A 75 5.68 3.25 -1.98
N CYS A 76 6.62 2.56 -2.62
CA CYS A 76 8.04 2.86 -2.63
C CYS A 76 8.32 3.80 -3.82
N ARG A 77 8.61 5.07 -3.51
CA ARG A 77 8.82 6.12 -4.51
C ARG A 77 10.07 5.87 -5.35
N ASP A 78 11.18 5.48 -4.72
CA ASP A 78 12.49 5.38 -5.37
C ASP A 78 12.54 4.29 -6.45
N LYS A 79 11.85 3.18 -6.24
CA LYS A 79 11.82 2.05 -7.20
C LYS A 79 10.55 2.00 -8.03
N ASP A 80 9.65 2.97 -7.85
CA ASP A 80 8.31 2.97 -8.45
C ASP A 80 7.59 1.62 -8.29
N LYS A 81 7.58 1.11 -7.06
CA LYS A 81 6.90 -0.15 -6.72
C LYS A 81 5.89 0.13 -5.64
N GLY A 82 4.77 -0.57 -5.67
CA GLY A 82 3.80 -0.50 -4.60
C GLY A 82 3.06 -1.80 -4.43
N MET A 83 2.37 -1.89 -3.31
CA MET A 83 1.41 -2.93 -3.01
C MET A 83 0.21 -2.33 -2.32
N TRP A 84 -0.93 -2.97 -2.48
CA TRP A 84 -2.11 -2.70 -1.68
C TRP A 84 -2.41 -3.95 -0.84
N PHE A 85 -2.99 -3.75 0.32
CA PHE A 85 -3.48 -4.83 1.16
C PHE A 85 -4.74 -4.40 1.91
N LEU A 86 -5.67 -5.33 2.06
CA LEU A 86 -6.91 -5.19 2.80
C LEU A 86 -6.95 -6.31 3.86
N PRO A 87 -6.88 -5.96 5.16
CA PRO A 87 -6.93 -6.95 6.23
C PRO A 87 -8.13 -7.90 6.08
N GLY A 88 -7.88 -9.21 6.06
CA GLY A 88 -8.92 -10.23 5.94
C GLY A 88 -9.49 -10.47 4.54
N SER A 89 -9.08 -9.71 3.52
CA SER A 89 -9.52 -9.93 2.12
C SER A 89 -8.35 -10.32 1.21
N GLY A 90 -7.27 -9.53 1.18
CA GLY A 90 -6.11 -9.89 0.37
C GLY A 90 -5.06 -8.82 0.19
N LEU A 91 -4.00 -9.14 -0.55
CA LEU A 91 -2.99 -8.19 -1.01
C LEU A 91 -2.67 -8.38 -2.48
N GLY A 92 -2.15 -7.33 -3.10
CA GLY A 92 -1.68 -7.38 -4.46
C GLY A 92 -0.65 -6.30 -4.79
N PRO A 93 0.08 -6.47 -5.91
CA PRO A 93 0.92 -5.40 -6.42
C PRO A 93 0.07 -4.20 -6.83
N LEU A 94 0.59 -3.00 -6.60
CA LEU A 94 -0.03 -1.77 -7.07
C LEU A 94 0.14 -1.68 -8.58
N GLN A 95 -0.97 -1.58 -9.30
CA GLN A 95 -1.00 -1.43 -10.76
C GLN A 95 -0.41 -0.08 -11.20
N THR A 96 -0.07 0.05 -12.48
CA THR A 96 0.55 1.25 -13.06
C THR A 96 -0.23 2.53 -12.75
N THR A 97 -1.56 2.50 -12.91
CA THR A 97 -2.44 3.65 -12.60
C THR A 97 -2.37 4.04 -11.12
N GLY A 98 -2.42 3.06 -10.21
CA GLY A 98 -2.28 3.31 -8.77
C GLY A 98 -0.93 3.91 -8.41
N ARG A 99 0.17 3.43 -9.02
CA ARG A 99 1.50 4.01 -8.83
C ARG A 99 1.58 5.45 -9.32
N GLN A 100 0.99 5.75 -10.48
CA GLN A 100 0.96 7.11 -11.01
C GLN A 100 0.19 8.07 -10.10
N ILE A 101 -0.98 7.65 -9.59
CA ILE A 101 -1.74 8.45 -8.61
C ILE A 101 -0.91 8.70 -7.36
N MET A 102 -0.22 7.69 -6.82
CA MET A 102 0.64 7.89 -5.64
C MET A 102 1.77 8.88 -5.93
N LYS A 103 2.42 8.82 -7.11
CA LYS A 103 3.41 9.83 -7.52
C LYS A 103 2.82 11.23 -7.57
N GLU A 104 1.66 11.38 -8.20
CA GLU A 104 0.97 12.67 -8.33
C GLU A 104 0.58 13.23 -6.96
N MET A 105 0.08 12.40 -6.04
CA MET A 105 -0.27 12.81 -4.68
C MET A 105 0.94 13.25 -3.87
N ILE A 106 2.07 12.53 -4.00
CA ILE A 106 3.32 12.87 -3.31
C ILE A 106 3.96 14.14 -3.93
N ALA A 107 3.85 14.32 -5.25
CA ALA A 107 4.40 15.47 -5.95
C ALA A 107 3.55 16.75 -5.81
N GLY A 108 2.22 16.61 -5.75
CA GLY A 108 1.26 17.71 -5.67
C GLY A 108 0.94 18.17 -4.24
N GLY A 109 1.46 17.49 -3.22
CA GLY A 109 1.32 17.90 -1.81
C GLY A 109 2.30 19.01 -1.37
N ARG A 110 2.78 19.85 -2.30
CA ARG A 110 3.75 20.91 -2.02
C ARG A 110 3.17 22.30 -2.28
#